data_AF-A0A3D4DMW0-F1
#
_entry.id   AF-A0A3D4DMW0-F1
#
_cell.length_a   1.000
_cell.length_b   1.000
_cell.length_c   1.000
_cell.angle_alpha   90.00
_cell.angle_beta   90.00
_cell.angle_gamma   90.00
#
_symmetry.space_group_name_H-M   'P 1'
#
loop_
_entity.id
_entity.type
_entity.pdbx_description
1 polymer ?
#
loop_
_entity_poly.entity_id
_entity_poly.type
_entity_poly.pdbx_seq_one_letter_code
_entity_poly.pdbx_strand_id
1 'polypeptide(L)' 'PAQGHTGFDRVVTGDTTTLHLPYYAHYLHHRLFEVNYADGSIPLDKWFGSFHDGSAQAEEALKRRRRAAGA' A
#
# COMPACT_ATOMS: atom_id res chain seq x y z
N PRO A 1 -5.53 -15.69 9.37
CA PRO A 1 -4.41 -15.11 8.58
C PRO A 1 -4.80 -15.00 7.10
N ALA A 2 -4.95 -13.78 6.58
CA ALA A 2 -5.18 -13.54 5.15
C ALA A 2 -3.85 -13.57 4.38
N GLN A 3 -3.89 -13.89 3.08
CA GLN A 3 -2.73 -14.06 2.20
C GLN A 3 -1.70 -12.90 2.26
N GLY A 4 -2.10 -11.68 2.65
CA GLY A 4 -1.24 -10.48 2.72
C GLY A 4 -0.28 -10.32 3.91
N HIS A 5 -0.11 -11.33 4.78
CA HIS A 5 0.67 -11.19 6.04
C HIS A 5 1.94 -12.06 6.09
N THR A 6 2.50 -12.43 4.94
CA THR A 6 3.73 -13.25 4.91
C THR A 6 4.95 -12.51 5.43
N GLY A 7 4.95 -11.17 5.40
CA GLY A 7 6.06 -10.31 5.83
C GLY A 7 7.18 -10.15 4.79
N PHE A 8 7.05 -10.76 3.60
CA PHE A 8 8.03 -10.67 2.52
C PHE A 8 7.41 -10.03 1.27
N ASP A 9 8.14 -9.13 0.62
CA ASP A 9 7.73 -8.48 -0.64
C ASP A 9 7.94 -9.40 -1.86
N ARG A 10 8.87 -10.36 -1.75
CA ARG A 10 9.29 -11.21 -2.86
C ARG A 10 9.66 -12.61 -2.39
N VAL A 11 9.45 -13.59 -3.25
CA VAL A 11 9.92 -14.97 -3.08
C VAL A 11 10.91 -15.28 -4.18
N VAL A 12 12.12 -15.71 -3.80
CA VAL A 12 13.16 -16.17 -4.74
C VAL A 12 13.03 -17.68 -4.88
N THR A 13 12.78 -18.17 -6.09
CA THR A 13 12.57 -19.61 -6.36
C THR A 13 13.70 -20.24 -7.18
N GLY A 14 14.76 -19.47 -7.48
CA GLY A 14 15.95 -19.92 -8.20
C GLY A 14 16.86 -18.73 -8.51
N ASP A 15 17.97 -18.98 -9.21
CA ASP A 15 19.03 -17.98 -9.43
C ASP A 15 18.55 -16.72 -10.19
N THR A 16 17.52 -16.86 -11.03
CA THR A 16 16.96 -15.78 -11.85
C THR A 16 15.48 -15.54 -11.63
N THR A 17 14.79 -16.41 -10.88
CA THR A 17 13.33 -16.35 -10.75
C THR A 17 12.94 -15.72 -9.42
N THR A 18 12.25 -14.58 -9.49
CA THR A 18 11.69 -13.91 -8.32
C THR A 18 10.23 -13.57 -8.56
N LEU A 19 9.37 -14.03 -7.66
CA LEU A 19 7.95 -13.71 -7.64
C LEU A 19 7.72 -12.51 -6.73
N HIS A 20 7.09 -11.46 -7.25
CA HIS A 20 6.60 -10.35 -6.44
C HIS A 20 5.27 -10.73 -5.78
N LEU A 21 5.17 -10.44 -4.50
CA LEU A 21 3.94 -10.63 -3.75
C LEU A 21 3.17 -9.30 -3.72
N PRO A 22 1.85 -9.29 -4.01
CA PRO A 22 1.06 -8.07 -4.05
C PRO A 22 0.67 -7.58 -2.64
N TYR A 23 1.58 -7.66 -1.66
CA TYR A 23 1.26 -7.42 -0.24
C TYR A 23 1.72 -6.05 0.25
N TYR A 24 2.45 -5.29 -0.57
CA TYR A 24 2.96 -3.99 -0.14
C TYR A 24 1.84 -2.95 0.05
N ALA A 25 0.80 -2.96 -0.79
CA ALA A 25 -0.36 -2.08 -0.62
C ALA A 25 -1.10 -2.38 0.69
N HIS A 26 -1.36 -3.65 0.99
CA HIS A 26 -1.92 -4.14 2.25
C HIS A 26 -1.06 -3.80 3.47
N TYR A 27 0.27 -3.96 3.36
CA TYR A 27 1.21 -3.54 4.41
C TYR A 27 1.08 -2.04 4.70
N LEU A 28 1.05 -1.22 3.66
CA LEU A 28 0.88 0.22 3.79
C LEU A 28 -0.47 0.57 4.42
N HIS A 29 -1.57 -0.14 4.07
CA HIS A 29 -2.86 0.03 4.73
C HIS A 29 -2.78 -0.22 6.24
N HIS A 30 -2.10 -1.28 6.68
CA HIS A 30 -1.92 -1.57 8.10
C HIS A 30 -1.00 -0.57 8.82
N ARG A 31 0.04 -0.08 8.14
CA ARG A 31 0.95 0.93 8.70
C ARG A 31 0.31 2.32 8.73
N LEU A 32 -0.49 2.64 7.72
CA LEU A 32 -1.12 3.93 7.46
C LEU A 32 -2.61 3.66 7.20
N PHE A 33 -3.43 3.65 8.24
CA PHE A 33 -4.84 3.23 8.16
C PHE A 33 -5.68 3.95 7.08
N GLU A 34 -5.31 5.17 6.69
CA GLU A 34 -6.07 6.04 5.79
C GLU A 34 -5.77 5.85 4.28
N VAL A 35 -5.08 4.76 3.91
CA VAL A 35 -4.67 4.48 2.53
C VAL A 35 -5.01 3.06 2.10
N ASN A 36 -5.15 2.85 0.78
CA ASN A 36 -5.26 1.53 0.13
C ASN A 36 -6.40 0.63 0.66
N TYR A 37 -7.60 1.19 0.88
CA TYR A 37 -8.75 0.45 1.43
C TYR A 37 -9.17 -0.78 0.61
N ALA A 38 -8.91 -0.78 -0.69
CA ALA A 38 -9.26 -1.89 -1.58
C ALA A 38 -8.07 -2.80 -1.92
N ASP A 39 -6.91 -2.64 -1.27
CA ASP A 39 -5.67 -3.38 -1.57
C ASP A 39 -5.29 -3.33 -3.08
N GLY A 40 -5.70 -2.27 -3.78
CA GLY A 40 -5.50 -2.11 -5.22
C GLY A 40 -6.36 -3.00 -6.13
N SER A 41 -7.22 -3.87 -5.58
CA SER A 41 -8.13 -4.74 -6.35
C SER A 41 -9.20 -3.96 -7.12
N ILE A 42 -9.61 -2.82 -6.57
CA ILE A 42 -10.52 -1.86 -7.19
C ILE A 42 -9.85 -0.48 -7.09
N PRO A 43 -9.87 0.36 -8.14
CA PRO A 43 -9.17 1.65 -8.16
C PRO A 43 -9.82 2.74 -7.27
N LEU A 44 -10.55 2.38 -6.21
CA LEU A 44 -11.22 3.30 -5.29
C LEU A 44 -10.24 4.33 -4.74
N ASP A 45 -9.08 3.87 -4.25
CA ASP A 45 -8.08 4.74 -3.66
C ASP A 45 -7.47 5.74 -4.66
N LYS A 46 -7.43 5.38 -5.95
CA LYS A 46 -6.99 6.29 -7.02
C LYS A 46 -8.08 7.30 -7.36
N TRP A 47 -9.35 6.87 -7.39
CA TRP A 47 -10.48 7.74 -7.69
C TRP A 47 -10.75 8.76 -6.58
N PHE A 48 -10.62 8.35 -5.31
CA PHE A 48 -10.93 9.18 -4.15
C PHE A 48 -9.68 9.77 -3.46
N GLY A 49 -8.48 9.50 -3.98
CA GLY A 49 -7.25 10.16 -3.54
C GLY A 49 -6.63 9.62 -2.25
N SER A 50 -6.91 8.37 -1.89
CA SER A 50 -6.28 7.65 -0.76
C SER A 50 -5.20 6.66 -1.18
N PHE A 51 -4.82 6.61 -2.47
CA PHE A 51 -3.78 5.69 -2.94
C PHE A 51 -2.40 6.04 -2.38
N HIS A 52 -1.66 5.01 -1.95
CA HIS A 52 -0.31 5.16 -1.43
C HIS A 52 0.59 4.00 -1.88
N ASP A 53 1.66 4.34 -2.59
CA ASP A 53 2.66 3.38 -3.11
C ASP A 53 4.00 3.44 -2.37
N GLY A 54 4.06 4.18 -1.27
CA GLY A 54 5.29 4.37 -0.49
C GLY A 54 6.21 5.47 -1.02
N SER A 55 5.84 6.15 -2.10
CA SER A 55 6.61 7.28 -2.62
C SER A 55 6.52 8.50 -1.70
N ALA A 56 7.53 9.37 -1.78
CA ALA A 56 7.52 10.66 -1.08
C ALA A 56 6.32 11.53 -1.51
N GLN A 57 5.88 11.43 -2.76
CA GLN A 57 4.71 12.15 -3.26
C GLN A 57 3.42 11.69 -2.57
N ALA A 58 3.24 10.38 -2.43
CA ALA A 58 2.09 9.80 -1.73
C ALA A 58 2.09 10.17 -0.24
N GLU A 59 3.26 10.16 0.40
CA GLU A 59 3.42 10.58 1.80
C GLU A 59 3.04 12.05 1.99
N GLU A 60 3.50 12.95 1.11
CA GLU A 60 3.10 14.35 1.17
C GLU A 60 1.61 14.55 0.89
N ALA A 61 1.00 13.73 0.03
CA ALA A 61 -0.46 13.76 -0.18
C ALA A 61 -1.23 13.35 1.09
N LEU A 62 -0.79 12.29 1.78
CA LEU A 62 -1.36 11.87 3.06
C LEU A 62 -1.24 12.97 4.12
N LYS A 63 -0.05 13.58 4.28
CA LYS A 63 0.16 14.69 5.22
C LYS A 63 -0.76 15.87 4.94
N ARG A 64 -0.94 16.24 3.67
CA ARG A 64 -1.89 17.31 3.28
C ARG A 64 -3.31 16.99 3.69
N ARG A 65 -3.78 15.75 3.47
CA ARG A 65 -5.13 15.31 3.86
C ARG A 65 -5.33 15.37 5.39
N ARG A 66 -4.36 14.90 6.18
CA ARG A 66 -4.42 14.95 7.66
C ARG A 66 -4.52 16.39 8.18
N ARG A 67 -3.65 17.27 7.67
CA ARG A 67 -3.68 18.71 8.01
C ARG A 67 -5.03 19.34 7.67
N ALA A 68 -5.62 19.00 6.52
CA ALA A 68 -6.93 19.50 6.12
C ALA A 68 -8.07 18.96 7.02
N ALA A 69 -7.93 17.74 7.53
CA ALA A 69 -8.87 17.11 8.45
C ALA A 69 -8.70 17.54 9.92
N GLY A 70 -7.68 18.35 10.23
CA GLY A 70 -7.37 18.76 11.62
C GLY A 70 -6.74 17.66 12.47
N ALA A 71 -6.18 16.63 11.84
CA ALA A 71 -5.48 15.50 12.48
C ALA A 71 -3.97 15.73 12.56
#